data_AF-A0A317PDJ9-F1
#
_entry.id   AF-A0A317PDJ9-F1
#
_cell.length_a   1.000
_cell.length_b   1.000
_cell.length_c   1.000
_cell.angle_alpha   90.00
_cell.angle_beta   90.00
_cell.angle_gamma   90.00
#
_symmetry.space_group_name_H-M   'P 1'
#
loop_
_entity.id
_entity.type
_entity.pdbx_description
1 polymer ?
#
loop_
_entity_poly.entity_id
_entity_poly.type
_entity_poly.pdbx_seq_one_letter_code
_entity_poly.pdbx_strand_id
1 'polypeptide(L)' 'MERILTLIAFVVLCGFLGVLIYKLPRLDLGIVVVTTLVMAFYDLFIHKRRAR' A
#
# COMPACT_ATOMS: atom_id res chain seq x y z
N MET A 1 4.55 -8.69 17.14
CA MET A 1 3.67 -7.50 17.06
C MET A 1 3.92 -6.71 15.77
N GLU A 2 5.16 -6.29 15.49
CA GLU A 2 5.47 -5.40 14.35
C GLU A 2 5.03 -5.95 12.99
N ARG A 3 5.35 -7.21 12.67
CA ARG A 3 4.96 -7.85 11.39
C ARG A 3 3.45 -7.89 11.15
N ILE A 4 2.66 -8.16 12.20
CA ILE A 4 1.20 -8.27 12.10
C ILE A 4 0.59 -6.88 11.88
N LEU A 5 1.07 -5.88 12.62
CA LEU A 5 0.64 -4.50 12.45
C LEU A 5 0.95 -3.97 11.04
N THR A 6 2.15 -4.27 10.51
CA THR A 6 2.51 -3.86 9.14
C THR A 6 1.65 -4.56 8.08
N LEU A 7 1.34 -5.86 8.28
CA LEU A 7 0.46 -6.59 7.37
C LEU A 7 -0.96 -5.99 7.36
N ILE A 8 -1.51 -5.68 8.54
CA ILE A 8 -2.83 -5.05 8.68
C ILE A 8 -2.83 -3.67 8.03
N ALA A 9 -1.81 -2.85 8.29
CA ALA A 9 -1.68 -1.53 7.68
C ALA A 9 -1.64 -1.60 6.15
N PHE A 10 -0.92 -2.59 5.59
CA PHE A 10 -0.87 -2.80 4.15
C PHE A 10 -2.22 -3.22 3.57
N VAL A 11 -2.94 -4.14 4.23
CA VAL A 11 -4.28 -4.57 3.80
C VAL A 11 -5.27 -3.39 3.83
N VAL A 12 -5.24 -2.57 4.87
CA VAL A 12 -6.08 -1.38 4.98
C VAL A 12 -5.74 -0.36 3.88
N LEU A 13 -4.45 -0.15 3.59
CA LEU A 13 -3.99 0.71 2.50
C LEU A 13 -4.50 0.21 1.13
N CYS A 14 -4.34 -1.08 0.84
CA CYS A 14 -4.88 -1.71 -0.37
C CYS A 14 -6.40 -1.53 -0.48
N GLY A 15 -7.15 -1.78 0.60
CA GLY A 15 -8.60 -1.63 0.61
C GLY A 15 -9.04 -0.20 0.33
N PHE A 16 -8.40 0.78 0.98
CA PHE A 16 -8.69 2.20 0.77
C PHE A 16 -8.38 2.65 -0.67
N LEU A 17 -7.19 2.31 -1.20
CA LEU A 17 -6.80 2.63 -2.57
C LEU A 17 -7.72 1.95 -3.60
N GLY A 18 -8.12 0.71 -3.36
CA GLY A 18 -9.06 -0.02 -4.22
C GLY A 18 -10.42 0.66 -4.29
N VAL A 19 -10.98 1.05 -3.14
CA VAL A 19 -12.24 1.82 -3.08
C VAL A 19 -12.10 3.16 -3.78
N LEU A 20 -10.96 3.84 -3.60
CA LEU A 20 -10.70 5.15 -4.21
C LEU A 20 -10.68 5.07 -5.74
N ILE A 21 -10.01 4.07 -6.33
CA ILE A 21 -10.03 3.84 -7.79
C ILE A 21 -11.45 3.51 -8.27
N TYR A 22 -12.17 2.65 -7.54
CA TYR A 22 -13.51 2.23 -7.95
C TYR A 22 -14.50 3.41 -7.98
N LYS A 23 -14.42 4.28 -6.98
CA LYS A 23 -15.34 5.41 -6.81
C LYS A 23 -14.95 6.63 -7.65
N LEU A 24 -13.65 6.82 -7.90
CA LEU A 24 -13.12 7.87 -8.78
C LEU A 24 -12.21 7.25 -9.86
N PRO A 25 -12.78 6.75 -10.96
CA PRO A 25 -12.03 6.12 -12.05
C PRO A 25 -11.33 7.19 -12.91
N ARG A 26 -10.25 7.78 -12.38
CA ARG A 26 -9.36 8.68 -13.10
C ARG A 26 -8.04 7.96 -13.42
N LEU A 27 -7.61 8.05 -14.67
CA LEU A 27 -6.37 7.42 -15.16
C LEU A 27 -5.13 7.89 -14.37
N ASP A 28 -5.01 9.20 -14.15
CA ASP A 28 -3.96 9.79 -13.32
C ASP A 28 -3.91 9.17 -11.92
N LEU A 29 -5.10 8.99 -11.33
CA LEU A 29 -5.24 8.43 -9.99
C LEU A 29 -4.81 6.95 -9.97
N GLY A 30 -5.19 6.19 -10.99
CA GLY A 30 -4.79 4.80 -11.15
C GLY A 30 -3.26 4.63 -11.19
N ILE A 31 -2.56 5.49 -11.94
CA ILE A 31 -1.10 5.45 -12.05
C ILE A 31 -0.44 5.75 -10.70
N VAL A 32 -0.89 6.78 -9.99
CA VAL A 32 -0.36 7.15 -8.67
C VAL A 32 -0.62 6.04 -7.65
N VAL A 33 -1.82 5.46 -7.66
CA VAL A 33 -2.20 4.36 -6.77
C VAL A 33 -1.34 3.11 -7.02
N VAL A 34 -1.15 2.71 -8.28
CA VAL A 34 -0.30 1.58 -8.65
C VAL A 34 1.13 1.81 -8.21
N THR A 35 1.68 3.01 -8.47
CA THR A 35 3.04 3.37 -8.05
C THR A 35 3.20 3.30 -6.53
N THR A 36 2.21 3.82 -5.79
CA THR A 36 2.18 3.78 -4.32
C THR A 36 2.15 2.34 -3.81
N LEU A 37 1.33 1.48 -4.42
CA LEU A 37 1.24 0.05 -4.08
C LEU A 37 2.55 -0.68 -4.31
N VAL A 38 3.20 -0.46 -5.46
CA VAL A 38 4.51 -1.06 -5.76
C VAL A 38 5.55 -0.64 -4.74
N MET A 39 5.59 0.65 -4.40
CA MET A 39 6.56 1.18 -3.44
C MET A 39 6.29 0.69 -2.01
N ALA A 40 5.03 0.65 -1.60
CA ALA A 40 4.63 0.11 -0.29
C ALA A 40 4.90 -1.41 -0.19
N PHE A 41 4.69 -2.15 -1.28
CA PHE A 41 5.02 -3.57 -1.34
C PHE A 41 6.54 -3.80 -1.25
N TYR A 42 7.33 -2.95 -1.91
CA TYR A 42 8.78 -2.96 -1.81
C TYR A 42 9.25 -2.68 -0.38
N ASP A 43 8.65 -1.68 0.29
CA ASP A 43 8.94 -1.39 1.70
C ASP A 43 8.64 -2.60 2.60
N LEU A 44 7.49 -3.26 2.38
CA LEU A 44 7.05 -4.41 3.17
C LEU A 44 7.95 -5.65 2.99
N PHE A 45 8.39 -5.92 1.75
CA PHE A 45 9.04 -7.19 1.40
C PHE A 45 10.57 -7.09 1.41
N ILE A 46 11.13 -5.95 1.01
CA ILE A 46 12.57 -5.76 0.81
C ILE A 46 13.16 -4.85 1.89
N HIS A 47 12.43 -3.84 2.35
CA HIS A 47 12.90 -2.98 3.43
C HIS A 47 12.67 -3.65 4.78
N LYS A 48 13.63 -4.50 5.16
CA LYS A 48 13.70 -5.07 6.50
C LYS A 48 14.00 -3.91 7.47
N ARG A 49 12.97 -3.20 7.96
CA ARG A 49 13.12 -2.24 9.06
C ARG A 49 13.83 -2.97 10.19
N ARG A 50 15.12 -2.66 10.35
CA ARG A 50 15.87 -2.99 11.54
C ARG A 50 15.34 -2.04 12.60
N ALA A 51 14.31 -2.48 13.32
CA ALA A 51 13.85 -1.82 14.54
C ALA A 51 15.08 -1.66 15.44
N ARG A 52 15.58 -0.43 15.57
CA ARG A 52 16.49 -0.04 16.63
C ARG A 52 15.67 0.37 17.83
#